data_AF-A0AA35XP76-F1
#
_entry.id   AF-A0AA35XP76-F1
#
_cell.length_a   1.000
_cell.length_b   1.000
_cell.length_c   1.000
_cell.angle_alpha   90.00
_cell.angle_beta   90.00
_cell.angle_gamma   90.00
#
_symmetry.space_group_name_H-M   'P 1'
#
loop_
_entity.id
_entity.type
_entity.pdbx_description
1 polymer ?
#
loop_
_entity_poly.entity_id
_entity_poly.type
_entity_poly.pdbx_seq_one_letter_code
_entity_poly.pdbx_strand_id
1 'polypeptide(L)'
;MLIQTNGDDVVFSGHGSTMPPAGKVTRVPSGVEFYLLGPPGASITNRLGNALEAGDRITELFIRSGMTGEFSPHRYKVYTSKSGDVPNMVLHPPRGLDLSGKIVPHIIGVEKNTDLHDLWARAKPFINPRATTRIFWAACSNLRGGDKPVVDIKGD
;
A
#
# COMPACT_ATOMS: atom_id res chain seq x y z
N MET A 1 17.36 3.28 3.38
CA MET A 1 16.16 3.33 2.51
C MET A 1 15.42 4.62 2.85
N LEU A 2 14.74 5.27 1.91
CA LEU A 2 13.96 6.48 2.22
C LEU A 2 12.63 6.42 1.47
N ILE A 3 11.52 6.43 2.21
CA ILE A 3 10.18 6.61 1.67
C ILE A 3 9.66 7.92 2.23
N GLN A 4 9.22 8.80 1.34
CA GLN A 4 8.54 10.02 1.70
C GLN A 4 7.60 10.37 0.55
N THR A 5 6.30 10.35 0.84
CA THR A 5 5.26 10.76 -0.10
C THR A 5 5.23 12.29 -0.21
N ASN A 6 4.84 12.80 -1.36
CA ASN A 6 4.79 14.22 -1.67
C ASN A 6 3.60 14.58 -2.57
N GLY A 7 3.62 15.79 -3.12
CA GLY A 7 2.56 16.36 -3.96
C GLY A 7 2.24 15.59 -5.25
N ASP A 8 3.15 14.75 -5.73
CA ASP A 8 2.99 14.04 -7.01
C ASP A 8 2.59 12.57 -6.81
N ASP A 9 2.45 12.12 -5.57
CA ASP A 9 2.18 10.73 -5.24
C ASP A 9 0.70 10.46 -4.99
N VAL A 10 0.30 9.22 -5.26
CA VAL A 10 -1.03 8.71 -4.93
C VAL A 10 -0.91 7.70 -3.79
N VAL A 11 -1.84 7.76 -2.83
CA VAL A 11 -1.91 6.80 -1.73
C VAL A 11 -3.27 6.13 -1.75
N PHE A 12 -3.30 4.83 -2.01
CA PHE A 12 -4.50 4.03 -1.75
C PHE A 12 -4.55 3.74 -0.25
N SER A 13 -5.52 4.31 0.44
CA SER A 13 -5.60 4.22 1.91
C SER A 13 -6.93 3.66 2.41
N GLY A 14 -6.84 2.83 3.44
CA GLY A 14 -7.97 2.22 4.11
C GLY A 14 -7.63 0.84 4.65
N HIS A 15 -8.68 0.04 4.84
CA HIS A 15 -8.51 -1.38 5.17
C HIS A 15 -8.20 -2.16 3.89
N GLY A 16 -7.43 -3.25 3.99
CA GLY A 16 -7.11 -4.04 2.81
C GLY A 16 -6.97 -5.52 3.09
N SER A 17 -7.13 -6.31 2.03
CA SER A 17 -6.89 -7.74 2.05
C SER A 17 -6.34 -8.21 0.71
N THR A 18 -5.62 -9.34 0.72
CA THR A 18 -5.32 -10.07 -0.51
C THR A 18 -6.38 -11.15 -0.69
N MET A 19 -7.01 -11.21 -1.86
CA MET A 19 -7.89 -12.34 -2.19
C MET A 19 -7.05 -13.60 -2.38
N PRO A 20 -7.52 -14.80 -1.96
CA PRO A 20 -6.80 -16.04 -2.24
C PRO A 20 -6.50 -16.18 -3.75
N PRO A 21 -5.43 -16.89 -4.15
CA PRO A 21 -4.89 -16.92 -5.51
C PRO A 21 -5.77 -17.59 -6.58
N ALA A 22 -7.10 -17.58 -6.44
CA ALA A 22 -8.02 -17.91 -7.51
C ALA A 22 -8.00 -16.83 -8.62
N GLY A 23 -6.84 -16.71 -9.29
CA GLY A 23 -6.73 -16.30 -10.68
C GLY A 23 -6.77 -14.81 -11.02
N LYS A 24 -6.77 -13.88 -10.07
CA LYS A 24 -6.77 -12.45 -10.41
C LYS A 24 -5.47 -11.79 -9.98
N VAL A 25 -4.57 -11.65 -10.94
CA VAL A 25 -3.49 -10.68 -10.89
C VAL A 25 -3.89 -9.46 -11.72
N THR A 26 -3.34 -8.29 -11.40
CA THR A 26 -3.54 -7.07 -12.16
C THR A 26 -2.21 -6.48 -12.58
N ARG A 27 -2.18 -5.83 -13.74
CA ARG A 27 -0.96 -5.22 -14.27
C ARG A 27 -0.87 -3.76 -13.81
N VAL A 28 0.32 -3.35 -13.40
CA VAL A 28 0.61 -1.94 -13.09
C VAL A 28 0.52 -1.11 -14.39
N PRO A 29 -0.22 0.01 -14.40
CA PRO A 29 -0.28 0.90 -15.56
C PRO A 29 1.09 1.40 -16.01
N SER A 30 1.21 1.77 -17.30
CA SER A 30 2.42 2.43 -17.78
C SER A 30 2.63 3.78 -17.07
N GLY A 31 3.89 4.14 -16.80
CA GLY A 31 4.23 5.37 -16.08
C GLY A 31 3.98 5.30 -14.57
N VAL A 32 3.66 4.13 -14.01
CA VAL A 32 3.43 3.94 -12.58
C VAL A 32 4.51 3.06 -11.94
N GLU A 33 4.96 3.47 -10.77
CA GLU A 33 5.63 2.62 -9.79
C GLU A 33 4.68 2.37 -8.61
N PHE A 34 4.29 1.12 -8.41
CA PHE A 34 3.43 0.72 -7.31
C PHE A 34 4.24 0.16 -6.14
N TYR A 35 4.19 0.85 -5.00
CA TYR A 35 4.92 0.54 -3.79
C TYR A 35 4.02 -0.25 -2.83
N LEU A 36 4.40 -1.52 -2.61
CA LEU A 36 3.75 -2.42 -1.67
C LEU A 36 4.65 -2.61 -0.44
N LEU A 37 4.26 -1.99 0.68
CA LEU A 37 5.06 -2.01 1.91
C LEU A 37 4.86 -3.31 2.71
N GLY A 38 3.63 -3.78 2.82
CA GLY A 38 3.31 -5.09 3.39
C GLY A 38 3.22 -6.15 2.29
N PRO A 39 4.02 -7.23 2.31
CA PRO A 39 3.85 -8.31 1.33
C PRO A 39 2.45 -8.94 1.44
N PRO A 40 1.96 -9.63 0.40
CA PRO A 40 0.71 -10.39 0.49
C PRO A 40 0.71 -11.32 1.72
N GLY A 41 -0.35 -11.27 2.51
CA GLY A 41 -0.45 -11.95 3.81
C GLY A 41 -0.12 -11.06 5.02
N ALA A 42 0.56 -9.93 4.84
CA ALA A 42 0.94 -9.03 5.92
C ALA A 42 -0.07 -7.91 6.18
N SER A 43 -0.07 -7.42 7.42
CA SER A 43 -0.70 -6.15 7.81
C SER A 43 0.34 -5.03 7.76
N ILE A 44 -0.15 -3.79 7.73
CA ILE A 44 0.64 -2.61 8.11
C ILE A 44 0.01 -1.99 9.36
N THR A 45 0.79 -1.27 10.15
CA THR A 45 0.22 -0.49 11.27
C THR A 45 -0.49 0.76 10.78
N ASN A 46 -1.46 1.25 11.57
CA ASN A 46 -2.06 2.57 11.34
C ASN A 46 -0.99 3.67 11.34
N ARG A 47 0.05 3.52 12.18
CA ARG A 47 1.17 4.45 12.22
C ARG A 47 1.90 4.55 10.88
N LEU A 48 2.21 3.42 10.24
CA LEU A 48 2.84 3.41 8.93
C LEU A 48 1.90 3.97 7.84
N GLY A 49 0.61 3.62 7.87
CA GLY A 49 -0.39 4.20 6.96
C GLY A 49 -0.47 5.72 7.09
N ASN A 50 -0.60 6.22 8.31
CA ASN A 50 -0.65 7.66 8.60
C ASN A 50 0.63 8.38 8.18
N ALA A 51 1.80 7.78 8.38
CA ALA A 51 3.08 8.35 7.93
C ALA A 51 3.13 8.53 6.40
N LEU A 52 2.57 7.58 5.64
CA LEU A 52 2.44 7.71 4.18
C LEU A 52 1.44 8.79 3.77
N GLU A 53 0.35 8.97 4.50
CA GLU A 53 -0.63 10.02 4.20
C GLU A 53 -0.15 11.42 4.60
N ALA A 54 0.70 11.49 5.63
CA ALA A 54 1.29 12.70 6.15
C ALA A 54 2.59 13.11 5.44
N GLY A 55 3.12 12.34 4.48
CA GLY A 55 4.40 12.71 3.88
C GLY A 55 5.57 12.66 4.86
N ASP A 56 5.44 11.85 5.92
CA ASP A 56 6.48 11.69 6.92
C ASP A 56 7.69 10.97 6.33
N ARG A 57 8.86 11.27 6.88
CA ARG A 57 10.11 10.67 6.47
C ARG A 57 10.24 9.27 7.08
N ILE A 58 10.16 8.23 6.26
CA ILE A 58 10.33 6.83 6.67
C ILE A 58 11.71 6.33 6.22
N THR A 59 12.61 6.09 7.18
CA THR A 59 13.99 5.66 6.91
C THR A 59 14.20 4.15 7.05
N GLU A 60 13.36 3.50 7.85
CA GLU A 60 13.45 2.08 8.19
C GLU A 60 12.05 1.45 8.27
N LEU A 61 11.91 0.25 7.71
CA LEU A 61 10.74 -0.59 7.88
C LEU A 61 11.16 -1.86 8.62
N PHE A 62 10.28 -2.33 9.50
CA PHE A 62 10.43 -3.60 10.19
C PHE A 62 9.20 -4.45 9.94
N ILE A 63 9.39 -5.76 9.95
CA ILE A 63 8.31 -6.72 9.91
C ILE A 63 8.35 -7.55 11.19
N ARG A 64 7.23 -7.56 11.90
CA ARG A 64 7.04 -8.42 13.08
C ARG A 64 6.49 -9.76 12.63
N SER A 65 7.16 -10.85 12.96
CA SER A 65 6.66 -12.21 12.71
C SER A 65 5.37 -12.46 13.47
N GLY A 66 4.35 -13.00 12.79
CA GLY A 66 3.11 -13.43 13.44
C GLY A 66 3.30 -14.67 14.33
N MET A 67 4.32 -15.50 14.05
CA MET A 67 4.60 -16.73 14.79
C MET A 67 5.47 -16.48 16.02
N THR A 68 6.58 -15.76 15.85
CA THR A 68 7.59 -15.58 16.90
C THR A 68 7.44 -14.25 17.64
N GLY A 69 6.74 -13.28 17.05
CA GLY A 69 6.63 -11.93 17.58
C GLY A 69 7.88 -11.07 17.43
N GLU A 70 8.96 -11.62 16.86
CA GLU A 70 10.25 -10.93 16.64
C GLU A 70 10.18 -9.93 15.49
N PHE A 71 10.97 -8.86 15.59
CA PHE A 71 11.12 -7.87 14.54
C PHE A 71 12.37 -8.12 13.71
N SER A 72 12.25 -8.01 12.39
CA SER A 72 13.38 -8.04 11.48
C SER A 72 13.33 -6.86 10.50
N PRO A 73 14.48 -6.40 9.99
CA PRO A 73 14.51 -5.39 8.93
C PRO A 73 13.70 -5.84 7.71
N HIS A 74 12.89 -4.93 7.17
CA HIS A 74 11.99 -5.20 6.06
C HIS A 74 12.22 -4.23 4.90
N ARG A 75 11.86 -4.66 3.69
CA ARG A 75 11.90 -3.83 2.48
C ARG A 75 10.58 -3.93 1.73
N TYR A 76 10.09 -2.79 1.26
CA TYR A 76 8.96 -2.76 0.35
C TYR A 76 9.31 -3.38 -1.00
N LYS A 77 8.28 -3.74 -1.76
CA LYS A 77 8.41 -4.15 -3.16
C LYS A 77 7.84 -3.08 -4.07
N VAL A 78 8.56 -2.79 -5.15
CA VAL A 78 8.08 -1.91 -6.22
C VAL A 78 7.67 -2.76 -7.41
N TYR A 79 6.46 -2.53 -7.90
CA TYR A 79 5.96 -3.11 -9.13
C TYR A 79 5.84 -2.03 -10.20
N THR A 80 6.18 -2.39 -11.43
CA THR A 80 6.08 -1.55 -12.62
C THR A 80 5.42 -2.34 -13.73
N SER A 81 5.05 -1.67 -14.81
CA SER A 81 4.56 -2.35 -16.02
C SER A 81 5.56 -3.36 -16.60
N LYS A 82 6.86 -3.24 -16.28
CA LYS A 82 7.94 -4.16 -16.72
C LYS A 82 8.17 -5.34 -15.77
N SER A 83 8.03 -5.13 -14.46
CA SER A 83 8.27 -6.19 -13.47
C SER A 83 7.13 -7.22 -13.42
N GLY A 84 6.02 -6.95 -14.09
CA GLY A 84 4.92 -7.88 -14.27
C GLY A 84 3.76 -7.67 -13.30
N ASP A 85 3.04 -8.76 -13.07
CA ASP A 85 1.72 -8.75 -12.47
C ASP A 85 1.76 -8.67 -10.93
N VAL A 86 0.78 -7.96 -10.36
CA VAL A 86 0.57 -7.79 -8.92
C VAL A 86 -0.61 -8.67 -8.48
N PRO A 87 -0.57 -9.32 -7.32
CA PRO A 87 -1.78 -9.92 -6.74
C PRO A 87 -2.90 -8.89 -6.67
N ASN A 88 -4.09 -9.24 -7.13
CA ASN A 88 -5.24 -8.33 -7.02
C ASN A 88 -5.65 -8.25 -5.55
N MET A 89 -5.36 -7.12 -4.93
CA MET A 89 -5.73 -6.80 -3.55
C MET A 89 -7.05 -6.05 -3.54
N VAL A 90 -7.74 -6.07 -2.40
CA VAL A 90 -9.01 -5.37 -2.22
C VAL A 90 -8.81 -4.27 -1.19
N LEU A 91 -9.20 -3.05 -1.54
CA LEU A 91 -9.36 -1.96 -0.60
C LEU A 91 -10.80 -1.99 -0.09
N HIS A 92 -10.96 -1.93 1.22
CA HIS A 92 -12.24 -1.90 1.91
C HIS A 92 -12.52 -0.50 2.43
N PRO A 93 -13.79 -0.14 2.66
CA PRO A 93 -14.14 1.16 3.20
C PRO A 93 -13.42 1.42 4.53
N PRO A 94 -12.90 2.64 4.76
CA PRO A 94 -12.09 2.99 5.93
C PRO A 94 -12.94 3.18 7.20
N ARG A 95 -13.92 2.30 7.46
CA ARG A 95 -14.75 2.39 8.67
C ARG A 95 -13.85 2.28 9.90
N GLY A 96 -13.89 3.31 10.75
CA GLY A 96 -13.04 3.41 11.94
C GLY A 96 -11.58 3.77 11.66
N LEU A 97 -11.25 4.27 10.47
CA LEU A 97 -9.95 4.87 10.14
C LEU A 97 -10.16 6.33 9.74
N ASP A 98 -9.44 7.23 10.41
CA ASP A 98 -9.36 8.63 10.00
C ASP A 98 -8.22 8.80 9.01
N LEU A 99 -8.56 8.96 7.73
CA LEU A 99 -7.57 9.29 6.70
C LEU A 99 -7.10 10.73 6.94
N SER A 100 -5.81 10.88 7.20
CA SER A 100 -5.24 12.09 7.77
C SER A 100 -5.35 13.31 6.86
N GLY A 101 -5.57 13.15 5.55
CA GLY A 101 -5.99 14.20 4.59
C GLY A 101 -5.07 15.42 4.47
N LYS A 102 -3.93 15.44 5.17
CA LYS A 102 -3.26 16.68 5.57
C LYS A 102 -2.07 17.07 4.71
N ILE A 103 -1.42 16.14 4.00
CA ILE A 103 -0.13 16.44 3.34
C ILE A 103 -0.03 15.84 1.93
N VAL A 104 -0.48 14.61 1.68
CA VAL A 104 -0.51 14.06 0.31
C VAL A 104 -1.78 14.51 -0.42
N PRO A 105 -1.67 15.11 -1.62
CA PRO A 105 -2.83 15.65 -2.32
C PRO A 105 -3.75 14.58 -2.93
N HIS A 106 -3.30 13.34 -3.06
CA HIS A 106 -4.05 12.27 -3.74
C HIS A 106 -4.20 11.02 -2.86
N ILE A 107 -4.88 11.16 -1.72
CA ILE A 107 -5.33 10.03 -0.91
C ILE A 107 -6.65 9.50 -1.49
N ILE A 108 -6.66 8.24 -1.89
CA ILE A 108 -7.81 7.54 -2.47
C ILE A 108 -8.28 6.48 -1.50
N GLY A 109 -9.43 6.73 -0.87
CA GLY A 109 -10.24 5.73 -0.17
C GLY A 109 -11.38 5.19 -1.04
N VAL A 110 -12.19 4.29 -0.48
CA VAL A 110 -13.33 3.67 -1.17
C VAL A 110 -14.58 3.59 -0.28
N GLU A 111 -15.75 3.65 -0.89
CA GLU A 111 -17.05 3.53 -0.20
C GLU A 111 -17.58 2.09 -0.16
N LYS A 112 -17.07 1.24 -1.06
CA LYS A 112 -17.35 -0.20 -1.13
C LYS A 112 -16.05 -0.95 -1.40
N ASN A 113 -16.04 -2.26 -1.14
CA ASN A 113 -14.92 -3.12 -1.51
C ASN A 113 -14.58 -2.91 -2.99
N THR A 114 -13.32 -2.57 -3.25
CA THR A 114 -12.84 -2.24 -4.60
C THR A 114 -11.52 -2.95 -4.84
N ASP A 115 -11.45 -3.68 -5.94
CA ASP A 115 -10.25 -4.41 -6.35
C ASP A 115 -9.17 -3.45 -6.86
N LEU A 116 -7.90 -3.82 -6.70
CA LEU A 116 -6.75 -3.05 -7.19
C LEU A 116 -6.84 -2.78 -8.70
N HIS A 117 -7.37 -3.74 -9.46
CA HIS A 117 -7.70 -3.56 -10.86
C HIS A 117 -8.56 -2.31 -11.13
N ASP A 118 -9.63 -2.11 -10.35
CA ASP A 118 -10.54 -0.98 -10.50
C ASP A 118 -9.96 0.31 -9.90
N LEU A 119 -9.10 0.19 -8.89
CA LEU A 119 -8.41 1.34 -8.29
C LEU A 119 -7.47 2.04 -9.27
N TRP A 120 -6.91 1.32 -10.25
CA TRP A 120 -6.11 1.95 -11.31
C TRP A 120 -6.89 3.00 -12.08
N ALA A 121 -8.18 2.76 -12.34
CA ALA A 121 -9.03 3.75 -13.00
C ALA A 121 -9.23 5.01 -12.15
N ARG A 122 -9.27 4.86 -10.81
CA ARG A 122 -9.35 6.00 -9.88
C ARG A 122 -8.05 6.78 -9.77
N ALA A 123 -6.91 6.10 -9.89
CA ALA A 123 -5.59 6.75 -9.91
C ALA A 123 -5.30 7.47 -11.24
N LYS A 124 -5.92 7.03 -12.35
CA LYS A 124 -5.64 7.53 -13.70
C LYS A 124 -5.59 9.06 -13.85
N PRO A 125 -6.49 9.87 -13.26
CA PRO A 125 -6.42 11.33 -13.36
C PRO A 125 -5.15 11.95 -12.79
N PHE A 126 -4.46 11.24 -11.88
CA PHE A 126 -3.26 11.70 -11.19
C PHE A 126 -1.97 11.15 -11.82
N ILE A 127 -2.07 10.24 -12.80
CA ILE A 127 -0.89 9.68 -13.46
C ILE A 127 -0.31 10.73 -14.41
N ASN A 128 0.91 11.17 -14.11
CA ASN A 128 1.64 12.12 -14.93
C ASN A 128 2.08 11.45 -16.25
N PRO A 129 1.66 11.94 -17.43
CA PRO A 129 2.06 11.35 -18.71
C PRO A 129 3.53 11.60 -19.09
N ARG A 130 4.22 12.50 -18.39
CA ARG A 130 5.61 12.90 -18.66
C ARG A 130 6.61 12.41 -17.62
N ALA A 131 6.14 11.78 -16.54
CA ALA A 131 6.98 11.33 -15.44
C ALA A 131 6.44 10.03 -14.83
N THR A 132 7.26 9.38 -14.01
CA THR A 132 6.79 8.23 -13.22
C THR A 132 5.97 8.72 -12.03
N THR A 133 4.74 8.25 -11.91
CA THR A 133 3.88 8.48 -10.74
C THR A 133 4.07 7.34 -9.75
N ARG A 134 4.37 7.66 -8.48
CA ARG A 134 4.44 6.65 -7.43
C ARG A 134 3.07 6.47 -6.81
N ILE A 135 2.66 5.23 -6.65
CA ILE A 135 1.39 4.85 -6.01
C ILE A 135 1.71 3.95 -4.83
N PHE A 136 1.28 4.33 -3.64
CA PHE A 136 1.53 3.60 -2.41
C PHE A 136 0.28 2.84 -1.94
N TRP A 137 0.47 1.60 -1.51
CA TRP A 137 -0.56 0.82 -0.82
C TRP A 137 -0.46 1.03 0.69
N ALA A 138 -1.27 1.96 1.23
CA ALA A 138 -1.42 2.23 2.65
C ALA A 138 -2.60 1.44 3.23
N ALA A 139 -2.61 0.14 3.00
CA ALA A 139 -3.62 -0.76 3.54
C ALA A 139 -3.02 -2.13 3.87
N CYS A 140 -3.73 -2.91 4.67
CA CYS A 140 -3.35 -4.31 4.90
C CYS A 140 -3.41 -5.12 3.60
N SER A 141 -2.65 -6.21 3.56
CA SER A 141 -2.64 -7.18 2.45
C SER A 141 -2.95 -8.58 2.97
N ASN A 142 -3.64 -8.70 4.10
CA ASN A 142 -3.84 -9.96 4.82
C ASN A 142 -4.55 -11.02 3.99
N LEU A 143 -4.13 -12.29 4.16
CA LEU A 143 -4.85 -13.47 3.73
C LEU A 143 -5.66 -14.02 4.91
N ARG A 144 -6.86 -14.56 4.66
CA ARG A 144 -7.61 -15.27 5.73
C ARG A 144 -6.84 -16.52 6.15
N GLY A 145 -6.57 -16.66 7.45
CA GLY A 145 -6.06 -17.89 8.06
C GLY A 145 -4.54 -18.11 8.03
N GLY A 146 -3.74 -17.12 7.63
CA GLY A 146 -2.27 -17.20 7.69
C GLY A 146 -1.67 -16.54 8.93
N ASP A 147 -0.36 -16.73 9.13
CA ASP A 147 0.44 -15.89 10.01
C ASP A 147 0.22 -14.43 9.61
N LYS A 148 -0.01 -13.55 10.59
CA LYS A 148 -0.32 -12.14 10.35
C LYS A 148 0.91 -11.29 10.66
N PRO A 149 1.99 -11.36 9.84
CA PRO A 149 3.11 -10.48 10.07
C PRO A 149 2.66 -9.03 9.91
N VAL A 150 3.25 -8.13 10.70
CA VAL A 150 2.86 -6.72 10.72
C VAL A 150 4.07 -5.88 10.35
N VAL A 151 3.94 -5.09 9.29
CA VAL A 151 4.96 -4.13 8.88
C VAL A 151 4.71 -2.80 9.59
N ASP A 152 5.78 -2.22 10.12
CA ASP A 152 5.75 -0.96 10.84
C ASP A 152 7.01 -0.13 10.53
N ILE A 153 6.97 1.14 10.91
CA ILE A 153 8.15 2.01 10.94
C ILE A 153 8.89 1.83 12.27
N LYS A 154 10.15 2.23 12.34
CA LYS A 154 10.84 2.34 13.63
C LYS A 154 10.11 3.35 14.52
N GLY A 155 9.85 3.00 15.78
CA GLY A 155 9.53 3.99 16.79
C GLY A 155 10.80 4.60 17.33
N ASP A 156 10.75 5.90 17.61
CA ASP A 156 11.69 6.52 18.52
C ASP A 156 11.58 5.92 19.93
#